data_AF-A0A536I518-F1
#
_entry.id   AF-A0A536I518-F1
#
_cell.length_a   1.000
_cell.length_b   1.000
_cell.length_c   1.000
_cell.angle_alpha   90.00
_cell.angle_beta   90.00
_cell.angle_gamma   90.00
#
_symmetry.space_group_name_H-M   'P 1'
#
loop_
_entity.id
_entity.type
_entity.pdbx_description
1 polymer ?
#
loop_
_entity_poly.entity_id
_entity_poly.type
_entity_poly.pdbx_seq_one_letter_code
_entity_poly.pdbx_strand_id
1 'polypeptide(L)'
;MILNRGNFFSFLVTAFVGAVFLLMAFETWALFTGNKPISDYFREAVHAFPAWAFIVAVLVGIALGHFLWGPATGPLAPAPRHLRELMGRRAAN
;
A
#
# COMPACT_ATOMS: atom_id res chain seq x y z
N MET A 1 -22.51 -0.73 14.41
CA MET A 1 -21.31 -1.56 14.68
C MET A 1 -20.76 -2.10 13.35
N ILE A 2 -20.31 -1.23 12.43
CA ILE A 2 -19.99 -1.59 11.02
C ILE A 2 -18.55 -1.22 10.62
N LEU A 3 -17.88 -0.32 11.35
CA LEU A 3 -16.51 0.10 11.07
C LEU A 3 -15.53 -0.53 12.06
N ASN A 4 -15.25 -1.83 11.87
CA ASN A 4 -14.06 -2.45 12.45
C ASN A 4 -12.87 -2.18 11.52
N ARG A 5 -11.66 -1.90 12.05
CA ARG A 5 -10.48 -1.53 11.26
C ARG A 5 -10.15 -2.58 10.18
N GLY A 6 -10.38 -3.86 10.49
CA GLY A 6 -10.24 -4.97 9.54
C GLY A 6 -11.24 -4.91 8.38
N ASN A 7 -12.53 -4.70 8.66
CA ASN A 7 -13.56 -4.63 7.62
C ASN A 7 -13.35 -3.43 6.69
N PHE A 8 -12.91 -2.28 7.23
CA PHE A 8 -12.62 -1.10 6.42
C PHE A 8 -11.46 -1.34 5.46
N PHE A 9 -10.38 -1.97 5.93
CA PHE A 9 -9.24 -2.31 5.08
C PHE A 9 -9.62 -3.32 3.99
N SER A 10 -10.31 -4.41 4.36
CA SER A 10 -10.77 -5.40 3.38
C SER A 10 -11.68 -4.77 2.34
N PHE A 11 -12.62 -3.92 2.75
CA PHE A 11 -13.49 -3.18 1.83
C PHE A 11 -12.69 -2.27 0.89
N LEU A 12 -11.71 -1.53 1.41
CA LEU A 12 -10.86 -0.65 0.60
C LEU A 12 -10.04 -1.43 -0.43
N VAL A 13 -9.47 -2.57 -0.04
CA VAL A 13 -8.75 -3.46 -0.96
C VAL A 13 -9.69 -4.02 -2.02
N THR A 14 -10.87 -4.50 -1.64
CA THR A 14 -11.88 -5.00 -2.61
C THR A 14 -12.32 -3.90 -3.58
N ALA A 15 -12.58 -2.69 -3.08
CA ALA A 15 -12.94 -1.55 -3.91
C ALA A 15 -11.80 -1.16 -4.86
N PHE A 16 -10.56 -1.15 -4.39
CA PHE A 16 -9.38 -0.88 -5.20
C PHE A 16 -9.22 -1.91 -6.33
N VAL A 17 -9.28 -3.21 -6.01
CA VAL A 17 -9.19 -4.27 -7.02
C VAL A 17 -10.34 -4.20 -8.01
N GLY A 18 -11.57 -3.93 -7.53
CA GLY A 18 -12.73 -3.73 -8.40
C GLY A 18 -12.57 -2.54 -9.34
N ALA A 19 -12.05 -1.42 -8.85
CA ALA A 19 -11.74 -0.25 -9.68
C ALA A 19 -10.68 -0.56 -10.74
N VAL A 20 -9.59 -1.26 -10.37
CA VAL A 20 -8.56 -1.70 -11.33
C VAL A 20 -9.15 -2.63 -12.40
N PHE A 21 -10.02 -3.56 -12.01
CA PHE A 21 -10.70 -4.45 -12.95
C PHE A 21 -11.59 -3.67 -13.94
N LEU A 22 -12.36 -2.69 -13.45
CA LEU A 22 -13.16 -1.82 -14.32
C LEU A 22 -12.30 -0.99 -15.27
N LEU A 23 -11.18 -0.46 -14.80
CA LEU A 23 -10.21 0.25 -15.64
C LEU A 23 -9.63 -0.67 -16.72
N MET A 24 -9.30 -1.91 -16.40
CA MET A 24 -8.82 -2.91 -17.37
C MET A 24 -9.90 -3.29 -18.40
N ALA A 25 -11.16 -3.43 -17.98
CA ALA A 25 -12.26 -3.71 -18.88
C ALA A 25 -12.50 -2.53 -19.84
N PHE A 26 -12.45 -1.29 -19.32
CA PHE A 26 -12.49 -0.08 -20.15
C PHE A 26 -11.32 -0.04 -21.13
N GLU A 27 -10.10 -0.28 -20.67
CA GLU A 27 -8.90 -0.27 -21.51
C GLU A 27 -9.03 -1.28 -22.65
N THR A 28 -9.50 -2.49 -22.33
CA THR A 28 -9.76 -3.54 -23.32
C THR A 28 -10.77 -3.07 -24.37
N TRP A 29 -11.90 -2.52 -23.94
CA TRP A 29 -12.91 -1.97 -24.84
C TRP A 29 -12.38 -0.81 -25.70
N ALA A 30 -11.61 0.10 -25.10
CA ALA A 30 -11.03 1.25 -25.80
C ALA A 30 -10.08 0.80 -26.91
N LEU A 31 -9.23 -0.20 -26.63
CA LEU A 31 -8.34 -0.80 -27.62
C LEU A 31 -9.12 -1.47 -28.77
N PHE A 32 -10.18 -2.21 -28.46
CA PHE A 32 -11.02 -2.84 -29.50
C PHE A 32 -11.79 -1.83 -30.36
N THR A 33 -12.17 -0.69 -29.79
CA THR A 33 -12.96 0.34 -30.49
C THR A 33 -12.12 1.45 -31.11
N GLY A 34 -10.79 1.41 -30.94
CA GLY A 34 -9.87 2.45 -31.42
C GLY A 34 -10.00 3.78 -30.68
N ASN A 35 -10.60 3.79 -29.50
CA ASN A 35 -10.71 4.97 -28.64
C ASN A 35 -9.41 5.20 -27.85
N LYS A 36 -9.16 6.45 -27.40
CA LYS A 36 -7.96 6.79 -26.60
C LYS A 36 -7.98 6.01 -25.26
N PRO A 37 -6.99 5.15 -24.99
CA PRO A 37 -6.90 4.39 -23.74
C PRO A 37 -6.66 5.29 -22.53
N ILE A 38 -7.03 4.82 -21.34
CA ILE A 38 -6.78 5.56 -20.10
C ILE A 38 -5.28 5.67 -19.85
N SER A 39 -4.51 4.62 -20.19
CA SER A 39 -3.05 4.60 -20.02
C SER A 39 -2.35 5.75 -20.74
N ASP A 40 -2.89 6.22 -21.87
CA ASP A 40 -2.30 7.33 -22.62
C ASP A 40 -2.42 8.66 -21.88
N TYR A 41 -3.53 8.88 -21.17
CA TYR A 41 -3.69 10.08 -20.33
C TYR A 41 -2.70 10.08 -19.15
N PHE A 42 -2.53 8.93 -18.49
CA PHE A 42 -1.57 8.80 -17.40
C PHE A 42 -0.14 8.94 -17.90
N ARG A 43 0.19 8.35 -19.06
CA ARG A 43 1.51 8.48 -19.69
C ARG A 43 1.81 9.94 -19.99
N GLU A 44 0.90 10.66 -20.63
CA GLU A 44 1.07 12.08 -20.94
C GLU A 44 1.29 12.92 -19.67
N ALA A 45 0.48 12.70 -18.62
CA ALA A 45 0.62 13.40 -17.34
C ALA A 45 1.95 13.10 -16.63
N VAL A 46 2.39 11.85 -16.61
CA VAL A 46 3.66 11.44 -15.98
C VAL A 46 4.86 12.00 -16.76
N HIS A 47 4.78 12.03 -18.09
CA HIS A 47 5.83 12.62 -18.92
C HIS A 47 5.89 14.15 -18.80
N ALA A 48 4.76 14.83 -18.57
CA ALA A 48 4.73 16.26 -18.33
C ALA A 48 5.36 16.65 -16.97
N PHE A 49 5.16 15.83 -15.93
CA PHE A 49 5.64 16.12 -14.57
C PHE A 49 6.30 14.89 -13.91
N PRO A 50 7.47 14.43 -14.41
CA PRO A 50 8.08 13.18 -13.96
C PRO A 50 8.51 13.21 -12.48
N ALA A 51 9.02 14.35 -12.01
CA ALA A 51 9.41 14.52 -10.61
C ALA A 51 8.21 14.41 -9.66
N TRP A 52 7.06 14.97 -10.03
CA TRP A 52 5.85 14.90 -9.21
C TRP A 52 5.30 13.48 -9.16
N ALA A 53 5.25 12.79 -10.30
CA ALA A 53 4.84 11.39 -10.36
C ALA A 53 5.72 10.50 -9.47
N PHE A 54 7.04 10.73 -9.47
CA PHE A 54 7.97 10.01 -8.61
C PHE A 54 7.72 10.27 -7.11
N ILE A 55 7.55 11.54 -6.72
CA ILE A 55 7.29 11.92 -5.32
C ILE A 55 6.00 11.25 -4.83
N VAL A 56 4.92 11.33 -5.61
CA VAL A 56 3.64 10.70 -5.26
C VAL A 56 3.81 9.18 -5.11
N ALA A 57 4.51 8.53 -6.04
CA ALA A 57 4.76 7.08 -5.95
C ALA A 57 5.51 6.69 -4.68
N VAL A 58 6.56 7.44 -4.31
CA VAL A 58 7.32 7.21 -3.08
C VAL A 58 6.44 7.39 -1.84
N LEU A 59 5.68 8.49 -1.77
CA LEU A 59 4.80 8.77 -0.63
C LEU A 59 3.72 7.71 -0.46
N VAL A 60 3.10 7.26 -1.55
CA VAL A 60 2.13 6.17 -1.54
C VAL A 60 2.79 4.87 -1.07
N GLY A 61 3.98 4.54 -1.58
CA GLY A 61 4.74 3.36 -1.15
C GLY A 61 5.07 3.37 0.34
N ILE A 62 5.52 4.50 0.88
CA ILE A 62 5.80 4.66 2.31
C ILE A 62 4.52 4.52 3.13
N ALA A 63 3.43 5.16 2.72
CA ALA A 63 2.15 5.09 3.44
C ALA A 63 1.60 3.66 3.47
N LEU A 64 1.61 2.96 2.34
CA LEU A 64 1.20 1.56 2.24
C LEU A 64 2.14 0.65 3.03
N GLY A 65 3.46 0.85 2.92
CA GLY A 65 4.46 0.11 3.67
C GLY A 65 4.27 0.26 5.17
N HIS A 66 4.09 1.49 5.65
CA HIS A 66 3.84 1.75 7.07
C HIS A 66 2.52 1.15 7.55
N PHE A 67 1.47 1.18 6.72
CA PHE A 67 0.16 0.62 7.07
C PHE A 67 0.16 -0.92 7.09
N LEU A 68 0.80 -1.55 6.10
CA LEU A 68 0.88 -3.02 5.98
C LEU A 68 1.91 -3.64 6.94
N TRP A 69 3.03 -2.95 7.20
CA TRP A 69 4.08 -3.33 8.14
C TRP A 69 4.09 -2.42 9.38
N GLY A 70 2.92 -2.14 9.97
CA GLY A 70 2.81 -1.36 11.22
C GLY A 70 3.79 -1.82 12.31
N PRO A 71 3.99 -1.03 13.38
CA PRO A 71 5.08 -1.24 14.33
C PRO A 71 5.18 -2.70 14.74
N ALA A 72 6.39 -3.27 14.72
CA ALA A 72 6.63 -4.66 15.09
C ALA A 72 6.28 -4.86 16.57
N THR A 73 5.00 -5.05 16.87
CA THR A 73 4.43 -5.26 18.21
C THR A 73 3.80 -6.64 18.34
N GLY A 74 4.21 -7.59 17.49
CA GLY A 74 3.80 -8.99 17.58
C GLY A 74 4.63 -9.79 18.60
N PRO A 75 4.23 -11.03 18.93
CA PRO A 75 5.00 -11.93 19.81
C PRO A 75 6.43 -12.22 19.32
N LEU A 76 6.66 -12.06 18.01
CA LEU A 76 7.96 -12.21 17.35
C LEU A 76 8.76 -10.89 17.27
N ALA A 77 8.21 -9.80 17.81
CA ALA A 77 8.93 -8.54 17.89
C ALA A 77 10.16 -8.70 18.80
N PRO A 78 11.31 -8.09 18.45
CA PRO A 78 12.48 -8.13 19.30
C PRO A 78 12.10 -7.62 20.69
N ALA A 79 12.39 -8.44 21.72
CA ALA A 79 12.03 -8.13 23.10
C ALA A 79 12.47 -6.70 23.46
N PRO A 80 11.59 -5.92 24.13
CA PRO A 80 11.91 -4.58 24.59
C PRO A 80 13.28 -4.57 25.27
N ARG A 81 14.10 -3.54 24.99
CA ARG A 81 15.49 -3.44 25.46
C ARG A 81 15.64 -3.76 26.95
N HIS A 82 14.70 -3.28 27.75
CA HIS A 82 14.60 -3.54 29.18
C HIS A 82 14.43 -5.03 29.55
N LEU A 83 13.57 -5.78 28.84
CA LEU A 83 13.43 -7.23 29.06
C LEU A 83 14.69 -7.98 28.65
N ARG A 84 15.38 -7.53 27.60
CA ARG A 84 16.65 -8.11 27.15
C ARG A 84 17.77 -7.91 28.19
N GLU A 85 17.84 -6.73 28.80
CA GLU A 85 18.78 -6.42 29.88
C GLU A 85 18.50 -7.23 31.14
N LEU A 86 17.22 -7.42 31.51
CA LEU A 86 16.82 -8.26 32.64
C LEU A 86 17.18 -9.74 32.42
N MET A 87 16.94 -10.27 31.21
CA MET A 87 17.35 -11.65 30.87
C MET A 87 18.87 -11.81 30.91
N GLY A 88 19.63 -10.82 30.41
CA GLY A 88 21.09 -10.82 30.48
C GLY A 88 21.62 -10.81 31.92
N ARG A 89 21.03 -10.00 32.81
CA ARG A 89 21.40 -10.00 34.24
C ARG A 89 21.09 -11.31 34.94
N ARG A 90 19.98 -11.97 34.59
CA ARG A 90 19.57 -13.24 35.21
C ARG A 90 20.43 -14.43 34.78
N ALA A 91 21.08 -14.36 33.62
CA ALA A 91 22.01 -15.38 33.14
C ALA A 91 23.44 -15.20 33.68
N ALA A 92 23.76 -14.01 34.23
CA ALA A 92 25.07 -13.68 34.79
C ALA A 92 25.15 -13.88 36.32
N ASN A 93 24.02 -14.18 36.97
CA ASN A 93 23.91 -14.56 38.39
C ASN A 93 23.60 -16.05 38.51
#